data_AF-A0A819W6U0-F1
#
_entry.id   AF-A0A819W6U0-F1
#
_cell.length_a   1.000
_cell.length_b   1.000
_cell.length_c   1.000
_cell.angle_alpha   90.00
_cell.angle_beta   90.00
_cell.angle_gamma   90.00
#
_symmetry.space_group_name_H-M   'P 1'
#
loop_
_entity.id
_entity.type
_entity.pdbx_description
1 polymer ?
#
loop_
_entity_poly.entity_id
_entity_poly.type
_entity_poly.pdbx_seq_one_letter_code
_entity_poly.pdbx_strand_id
1 'polypeptide(L)'
;EIVPNITEKSLEQVHEDLGTLFDDDLILAGHSIENDFKYLQIYYPYIIDTSIIFNVTGTRLEKTSLQKLYAIFFGRLIQKTRLEHDPTEDARATMELIQLKLSKSIEFGDWFLGGVDQLKVLGNYDSLQLDENIQQCQTFLAQTKFGLQEDFFKRIKQQNKALIIEQAVNAAKTSLSTVEVGSNRQAFKTCHEQLATHEFLWLQFYVSPLNDDDQSLIKITKYIKKLYKSLREDSILIGILSGHDSFGRCFVKIKDDEKLTPLVIDGKEYPYDLKLVKTK
;
A
#
# COMPACT_ATOMS: atom_id res chain seq x y z
N GLU A 1 -30.55 23.87 16.10
CA GLU A 1 -31.76 23.08 16.41
C GLU A 1 -31.33 21.75 17.01
N ILE A 2 -31.98 21.38 18.10
CA ILE A 2 -31.77 20.13 18.82
C ILE A 2 -32.34 19.02 17.95
N VAL A 3 -31.54 18.02 17.56
CA VAL A 3 -32.01 16.85 16.80
C VAL A 3 -33.07 16.12 17.64
N PRO A 4 -34.35 16.08 17.23
CA PRO A 4 -35.39 15.38 17.98
C PRO A 4 -35.42 13.91 17.55
N ASN A 5 -35.71 13.03 18.52
CA ASN A 5 -35.90 11.57 18.41
C ASN A 5 -34.66 10.68 18.38
N ILE A 6 -34.00 10.57 19.54
CA ILE A 6 -33.53 9.25 19.98
C ILE A 6 -34.75 8.56 20.59
N THR A 7 -35.44 7.72 19.83
CA THR A 7 -36.45 6.81 20.40
C THR A 7 -35.70 5.67 21.08
N GLU A 8 -35.64 5.69 22.41
CA GLU A 8 -35.18 4.55 23.20
C GLU A 8 -36.13 3.37 22.96
N LYS A 9 -35.66 2.35 22.23
CA LYS A 9 -36.37 1.08 22.03
C LYS A 9 -35.79 0.02 22.96
N SER A 10 -36.65 -0.79 23.55
CA SER A 10 -36.21 -1.98 24.30
C SER A 10 -35.70 -3.05 23.33
N LEU A 11 -34.89 -4.00 23.82
CA LEU A 11 -34.39 -5.09 23.00
C LEU A 11 -35.54 -5.92 22.41
N GLU A 12 -36.61 -6.12 23.18
CA GLU A 12 -37.81 -6.84 22.76
C GLU A 12 -38.53 -6.12 21.61
N GLN A 13 -38.61 -4.78 21.66
CA GLN A 13 -39.20 -3.99 20.57
C GLN A 13 -38.37 -4.09 19.29
N VAL A 14 -37.04 -4.09 19.42
CA VAL A 14 -36.14 -4.29 18.28
C VAL A 14 -36.29 -5.70 17.70
N HIS A 15 -36.47 -6.72 18.54
CA HIS A 15 -36.76 -8.09 18.08
C HIS A 15 -38.08 -8.18 17.33
N GLU A 16 -39.13 -7.53 17.82
CA GLU A 16 -40.43 -7.47 17.15
C GLU A 16 -40.32 -6.79 15.79
N ASP A 17 -39.65 -5.63 15.72
CA ASP A 17 -39.41 -4.92 14.46
C ASP A 17 -38.65 -5.81 13.46
N LEU A 18 -37.55 -6.43 13.88
CA LEU A 18 -36.75 -7.32 13.03
C LEU A 18 -37.53 -8.56 12.60
N GLY A 19 -38.39 -9.10 13.48
CA GLY A 19 -39.29 -10.20 13.15
C GLY A 19 -40.32 -9.87 12.07
N THR A 20 -40.74 -8.60 11.96
CA THR A 20 -41.58 -8.15 10.84
C THR A 20 -40.83 -7.92 9.54
N LEU A 21 -39.50 -7.76 9.60
CA LEU A 21 -38.63 -7.51 8.45
C LEU A 21 -37.95 -8.77 7.91
N PHE A 22 -37.76 -9.78 8.76
CA PHE A 22 -37.05 -11.00 8.40
C PHE A 22 -38.03 -12.05 7.88
N ASP A 23 -38.02 -12.25 6.56
CA ASP A 23 -38.64 -13.39 5.92
C ASP A 23 -37.74 -14.64 6.01
N ASP A 24 -38.33 -15.84 5.87
CA ASP A 24 -37.61 -17.12 5.93
C ASP A 24 -36.52 -17.27 4.85
N ASP A 25 -36.68 -16.57 3.71
CA ASP A 25 -35.76 -16.60 2.56
C ASP A 25 -34.87 -15.34 2.47
N LEU A 26 -34.91 -14.45 3.47
CA LEU A 26 -34.10 -13.24 3.47
C LEU A 26 -32.61 -13.59 3.64
N ILE A 27 -31.73 -12.95 2.88
CA ILE A 27 -30.29 -13.06 3.06
C ILE A 27 -29.78 -11.71 3.58
N LEU A 28 -29.25 -11.70 4.80
CA LEU A 28 -28.73 -10.49 5.40
C LEU A 28 -27.31 -10.21 4.92
N ALA A 29 -27.05 -8.95 4.59
CA ALA A 29 -25.77 -8.48 4.10
C ALA A 29 -25.21 -7.41 5.04
N GLY A 30 -23.93 -7.54 5.38
CA GLY A 30 -23.28 -6.58 6.29
C GLY A 30 -21.78 -6.77 6.41
N HIS A 31 -21.20 -6.10 7.39
CA HIS A 31 -19.77 -6.13 7.63
C HIS A 31 -19.48 -6.39 9.10
N SER A 32 -18.87 -7.52 9.43
CA SER A 32 -18.64 -7.97 10.81
C SER A 32 -19.93 -8.07 11.64
N ILE A 33 -21.03 -8.51 11.00
CA ILE A 33 -22.40 -8.58 11.58
C ILE A 33 -22.44 -9.37 12.89
N GLU A 34 -21.54 -10.34 13.04
CA GLU A 34 -21.36 -11.11 14.28
C GLU A 34 -21.40 -10.24 15.54
N ASN A 35 -20.76 -9.08 15.52
CA ASN A 35 -20.71 -8.19 16.67
C ASN A 35 -22.11 -7.62 16.96
N ASP A 36 -22.78 -7.08 15.94
CA ASP A 36 -24.12 -6.53 16.06
C ASP A 36 -25.12 -7.58 16.57
N PHE A 37 -25.04 -8.80 16.05
CA PHE A 37 -25.93 -9.88 16.42
C PHE A 37 -25.69 -10.40 17.85
N LYS A 38 -24.44 -10.37 18.32
CA LYS A 38 -24.14 -10.65 19.73
C LYS A 38 -24.77 -9.61 20.65
N TYR A 39 -24.71 -8.33 20.29
CA TYR A 39 -25.36 -7.26 21.06
C TYR A 39 -26.88 -7.36 21.00
N LEU A 40 -27.43 -7.68 19.82
CA LEU A 40 -28.87 -7.86 19.62
C LEU A 40 -29.39 -9.22 20.10
N GLN A 41 -28.53 -10.16 20.51
CA GLN A 41 -28.93 -11.52 20.92
C GLN A 41 -29.76 -12.27 19.87
N ILE A 42 -29.42 -12.10 18.58
CA ILE A 42 -30.12 -12.72 17.46
C ILE A 42 -29.24 -13.81 16.83
N TYR A 43 -29.88 -14.91 16.44
CA TYR A 43 -29.29 -15.93 15.57
C TYR A 43 -30.02 -15.96 14.24
N TYR A 44 -29.27 -15.83 13.13
CA TYR A 44 -29.82 -15.92 11.78
C TYR A 44 -28.87 -16.70 10.87
N PRO A 45 -29.36 -17.68 10.08
CA PRO A 45 -28.49 -18.58 9.33
C PRO A 45 -27.98 -18.02 8.00
N TYR A 46 -28.74 -17.13 7.34
CA TYR A 46 -28.46 -16.67 5.98
C TYR A 46 -27.79 -15.30 5.99
N ILE A 47 -26.46 -15.28 6.07
CA ILE A 47 -25.67 -14.05 6.18
C ILE A 47 -24.54 -14.04 5.13
N ILE A 48 -24.44 -12.93 4.41
CA ILE A 48 -23.28 -12.56 3.60
C ILE A 48 -22.49 -11.47 4.36
N ASP A 49 -21.40 -11.88 4.99
CA ASP A 49 -20.51 -10.96 5.71
C ASP A 49 -19.32 -10.56 4.83
N THR A 50 -19.27 -9.29 4.44
CA THR A 50 -18.18 -8.72 3.62
C THR A 50 -16.82 -8.83 4.28
N SER A 51 -16.74 -8.83 5.62
CA SER A 51 -15.48 -9.01 6.35
C SER A 51 -14.88 -10.42 6.23
N ILE A 52 -15.71 -11.40 5.83
CA ILE A 52 -15.34 -12.81 5.68
C ILE A 52 -15.11 -13.14 4.20
N ILE A 53 -16.05 -12.75 3.32
CA ILE A 53 -15.97 -13.11 1.90
C ILE A 53 -14.87 -12.33 1.15
N PHE A 54 -14.37 -11.23 1.73
CA PHE A 54 -13.21 -10.50 1.22
C PHE A 54 -12.01 -10.71 2.13
N ASN A 55 -11.15 -11.63 1.74
CA ASN A 55 -9.90 -11.92 2.44
C ASN A 55 -8.71 -11.38 1.65
N VAL A 56 -8.49 -10.07 1.76
CA VAL A 56 -7.39 -9.38 1.05
C VAL A 56 -6.04 -9.47 1.77
N THR A 57 -6.02 -9.84 3.05
CA THR A 57 -4.80 -9.94 3.87
C THR A 57 -4.09 -11.28 3.72
N GLY A 58 -4.80 -12.32 3.24
CA GLY A 58 -4.27 -13.68 3.19
C GLY A 58 -4.36 -14.43 4.52
N THR A 59 -4.99 -13.84 5.54
CA THR A 59 -5.15 -14.44 6.88
C THR A 59 -6.63 -14.54 7.23
N ARG A 60 -7.19 -15.75 7.30
CA ARG A 60 -8.64 -15.94 7.60
C ARG A 60 -9.07 -15.43 8.98
N LEU A 61 -8.13 -15.29 9.91
CA LEU A 61 -8.40 -14.78 11.26
C LEU A 61 -8.45 -13.24 11.32
N GLU A 62 -7.97 -12.55 10.29
CA GLU A 62 -7.88 -11.09 10.27
C GLU A 62 -8.96 -10.50 9.37
N LYS A 63 -10.00 -9.95 10.00
CA LYS A 63 -11.07 -9.22 9.30
C LYS A 63 -10.54 -7.85 8.85
N THR A 64 -10.66 -7.55 7.57
CA THR A 64 -10.32 -6.23 7.03
C THR A 64 -11.49 -5.27 7.26
N SER A 65 -11.22 -4.03 7.71
CA SER A 65 -12.28 -3.05 7.94
C SER A 65 -13.04 -2.67 6.66
N LEU A 66 -14.33 -2.34 6.80
CA LEU A 66 -15.18 -1.92 5.69
C LEU A 66 -14.55 -0.75 4.91
N GLN A 67 -14.09 0.28 5.62
CA GLN A 67 -13.41 1.42 5.01
C GLN A 67 -12.21 1.00 4.15
N LYS A 68 -11.40 0.05 4.63
CA LYS A 68 -10.23 -0.42 3.91
C LYS A 68 -10.59 -1.27 2.70
N LEU A 69 -11.57 -2.18 2.83
CA LEU A 69 -12.11 -2.92 1.69
C LEU A 69 -12.64 -1.95 0.63
N TYR A 70 -13.50 -1.04 1.05
CA TYR A 70 -14.14 -0.09 0.17
C TYR A 70 -13.11 0.77 -0.59
N ALA A 71 -12.05 1.21 0.10
CA ALA A 71 -10.92 1.90 -0.52
C ALA A 71 -10.17 1.03 -1.55
N ILE A 72 -9.91 -0.25 -1.24
CA ILE A 72 -9.20 -1.18 -2.14
C ILE A 72 -10.00 -1.40 -3.44
N PHE A 73 -11.31 -1.59 -3.35
CA PHE A 73 -12.13 -2.03 -4.47
C PHE A 73 -12.76 -0.89 -5.28
N PHE A 74 -13.03 0.25 -4.65
CA PHE A 74 -13.71 1.40 -5.28
C PHE A 74 -12.83 2.66 -5.36
N GLY A 75 -11.61 2.64 -4.82
CA GLY A 75 -10.67 3.76 -4.88
C GLY A 75 -11.11 5.00 -4.12
N ARG A 76 -12.18 4.93 -3.31
CA ARG A 76 -12.72 6.07 -2.55
C ARG A 76 -12.88 5.70 -1.07
N LEU A 77 -12.78 6.70 -0.21
CA LEU A 77 -12.96 6.55 1.23
C LEU A 77 -14.41 6.84 1.64
N ILE A 78 -14.94 5.98 2.48
CA ILE A 78 -16.17 6.19 3.27
C ILE A 78 -15.79 6.55 4.71
N GLN A 79 -16.74 7.04 5.51
CA GLN A 79 -16.51 7.35 6.94
C GLN A 79 -15.37 8.38 7.14
N LYS A 80 -15.33 9.44 6.31
CA LYS A 80 -14.20 10.39 6.24
C LYS A 80 -14.00 11.20 7.52
N THR A 81 -15.05 11.39 8.32
CA THR A 81 -15.03 12.16 9.55
C THR A 81 -15.17 11.25 10.76
N ARG A 82 -14.30 11.43 11.75
CA ARG A 82 -14.23 10.60 12.96
C ARG A 82 -15.39 10.81 13.94
N LEU A 83 -16.26 11.79 13.67
CA LEU A 83 -17.21 12.31 14.64
C LEU A 83 -18.50 11.50 14.70
N GLU A 84 -18.93 10.85 13.62
CA GLU A 84 -20.09 9.96 13.60
C GLU A 84 -20.03 9.07 12.34
N HIS A 85 -20.16 7.76 12.53
CA HIS A 85 -20.36 6.82 11.42
C HIS A 85 -21.84 6.89 11.00
N ASP A 86 -22.11 6.95 9.70
CA ASP A 86 -23.47 6.87 9.16
C ASP A 86 -23.79 5.40 8.81
N PRO A 87 -24.71 4.73 9.54
CA PRO A 87 -25.10 3.36 9.24
C PRO A 87 -25.63 3.17 7.81
N THR A 88 -26.19 4.23 7.22
CA THR A 88 -26.70 4.22 5.85
C THR A 88 -25.56 4.16 4.83
N GLU A 89 -24.46 4.88 5.09
CA GLU A 89 -23.24 4.81 4.28
C GLU A 89 -22.63 3.41 4.35
N ASP A 90 -22.59 2.83 5.56
CA ASP A 90 -22.00 1.52 5.81
C ASP A 90 -22.80 0.39 5.15
N ALA A 91 -24.13 0.43 5.27
CA ALA A 91 -25.01 -0.53 4.60
C ALA A 91 -24.88 -0.44 3.07
N ARG A 92 -24.81 0.78 2.52
CA ARG A 92 -24.62 0.98 1.07
C ARG A 92 -23.28 0.46 0.60
N ALA A 93 -22.20 0.81 1.28
CA ALA A 93 -20.84 0.36 0.96
C ALA A 93 -20.73 -1.17 1.00
N THR A 94 -21.34 -1.80 1.99
CA THR A 94 -21.45 -3.25 2.07
C THR A 94 -22.13 -3.84 0.83
N MET A 95 -23.31 -3.32 0.48
CA MET A 95 -24.07 -3.83 -0.67
C MET A 95 -23.31 -3.66 -1.98
N GLU A 96 -22.64 -2.53 -2.18
CA GLU A 96 -21.81 -2.28 -3.36
C GLU A 96 -20.65 -3.29 -3.45
N LEU A 97 -19.97 -3.60 -2.34
CA LEU A 97 -18.93 -4.63 -2.30
C LEU A 97 -19.47 -6.02 -2.68
N ILE A 98 -20.64 -6.40 -2.17
CA ILE A 98 -21.27 -7.69 -2.50
C ILE A 98 -21.62 -7.74 -3.98
N GLN A 99 -22.26 -6.70 -4.50
CA GLN A 99 -22.59 -6.59 -5.93
C GLN A 99 -21.34 -6.69 -6.80
N LEU A 100 -20.25 -6.03 -6.40
CA LEU A 100 -18.98 -6.12 -7.11
C LEU A 100 -18.48 -7.57 -7.16
N LYS A 101 -18.46 -8.29 -6.02
CA LYS A 101 -18.03 -9.68 -5.97
C LYS A 101 -18.87 -10.57 -6.88
N LEU A 102 -20.20 -10.44 -6.79
CA LEU A 102 -21.15 -11.18 -7.62
C LEU A 102 -20.98 -10.89 -9.12
N SER A 103 -20.64 -9.64 -9.49
CA SER A 103 -20.40 -9.26 -10.89
C SER A 103 -19.11 -9.82 -11.49
N LYS A 104 -18.19 -10.29 -10.64
CA LYS A 104 -16.88 -10.81 -11.05
C LYS A 104 -16.86 -12.34 -10.93
N SER A 105 -16.63 -12.83 -9.72
CA SER A 105 -16.61 -14.26 -9.41
C SER A 105 -16.61 -14.48 -7.90
N ILE A 106 -16.82 -15.71 -7.44
CA ILE A 106 -16.80 -16.04 -6.01
C ILE A 106 -15.39 -15.93 -5.40
N GLU A 107 -14.36 -16.16 -6.21
CA GLU A 107 -12.95 -16.06 -5.81
C GLU A 107 -12.51 -14.60 -5.66
N PHE A 108 -13.15 -13.68 -6.38
CA PHE A 108 -12.76 -12.27 -6.46
C PHE A 108 -12.56 -11.63 -5.08
N GLY A 109 -11.38 -11.07 -4.83
CA GLY A 109 -11.04 -10.45 -3.55
C GLY A 109 -10.81 -11.41 -2.38
N ASP A 110 -10.69 -12.71 -2.63
CA ASP A 110 -10.25 -13.73 -1.66
C ASP A 110 -8.87 -14.27 -2.04
N TRP A 111 -7.90 -14.11 -1.13
CA TRP A 111 -6.53 -14.59 -1.30
C TRP A 111 -6.42 -16.10 -1.43
N PHE A 112 -7.15 -16.86 -0.61
CA PHE A 112 -7.08 -18.33 -0.60
C PHE A 112 -7.72 -18.94 -1.83
N LEU A 113 -8.70 -18.26 -2.42
CA LEU A 113 -9.35 -18.69 -3.66
C LEU A 113 -8.63 -18.16 -4.91
N GLY A 114 -7.56 -17.38 -4.76
CA GLY A 114 -6.76 -16.85 -5.86
C GLY A 114 -7.37 -15.62 -6.58
N GLY A 115 -8.47 -15.05 -6.11
CA GLY A 115 -9.10 -13.90 -6.78
C GLY A 115 -8.53 -12.53 -6.40
N VAL A 116 -7.47 -12.50 -5.61
CA VAL A 116 -6.64 -11.31 -5.35
C VAL A 116 -5.72 -10.96 -6.52
N ASP A 117 -5.30 -11.92 -7.34
CA ASP A 117 -4.52 -11.61 -8.55
C ASP A 117 -5.33 -10.80 -9.57
N GLN A 118 -6.66 -10.96 -9.55
CA GLN A 118 -7.59 -10.15 -10.33
C GLN A 118 -7.69 -8.70 -9.82
N LEU A 119 -7.24 -8.40 -8.60
CA LEU A 119 -7.20 -7.03 -8.07
C LEU A 119 -6.11 -6.19 -8.69
N LYS A 120 -5.03 -6.81 -9.17
CA LYS A 120 -3.99 -6.11 -9.95
C LYS A 120 -4.57 -5.49 -11.23
N VAL A 121 -5.69 -6.02 -11.73
CA VAL A 121 -6.40 -5.54 -12.94
C VAL A 121 -7.41 -4.43 -12.63
N LEU A 122 -7.86 -4.29 -11.37
CA LEU A 122 -8.83 -3.27 -10.94
C LEU A 122 -8.20 -2.00 -10.39
N GLY A 123 -6.88 -1.88 -10.44
CA GLY A 123 -6.17 -0.63 -10.20
C GLY A 123 -6.45 0.38 -11.31
N ASN A 124 -7.69 0.86 -11.41
CA ASN A 124 -8.08 1.99 -12.25
C ASN A 124 -7.61 3.30 -11.60
N TYR A 125 -6.33 3.36 -11.22
CA TYR A 125 -5.60 4.59 -10.92
C TYR A 125 -5.35 5.42 -12.19
N ASP A 126 -5.81 4.92 -13.35
CA ASP A 126 -5.71 5.53 -14.67
C ASP A 126 -6.77 6.61 -14.92
N SER A 127 -7.66 6.93 -13.96
CA SER A 127 -8.51 8.11 -14.11
C SER A 127 -7.66 9.39 -14.04
N LEU A 128 -7.55 10.04 -15.20
CA LEU A 128 -6.72 11.20 -15.56
C LEU A 128 -7.09 12.52 -14.84
N GLN A 129 -7.38 12.50 -13.53
CA GLN A 129 -7.37 13.71 -12.69
C GLN A 129 -6.42 13.51 -11.50
N LEU A 130 -5.18 13.91 -11.74
CA LEU A 130 -4.01 13.64 -10.92
C LEU A 130 -4.13 14.20 -9.48
N ASP A 131 -4.84 15.31 -9.29
CA ASP A 131 -4.91 16.02 -8.01
C ASP A 131 -5.85 15.37 -6.99
N GLU A 132 -6.99 14.85 -7.45
CA GLU A 132 -7.95 14.14 -6.58
C GLU A 132 -7.36 12.81 -6.09
N ASN A 133 -6.68 12.07 -6.97
CA ASN A 133 -6.01 10.82 -6.64
C ASN A 133 -4.86 11.02 -5.64
N ILE A 134 -4.12 12.13 -5.75
CA ILE A 134 -3.09 12.49 -4.76
C ILE A 134 -3.74 12.73 -3.41
N GLN A 135 -4.76 13.60 -3.34
CA GLN A 135 -5.40 13.95 -2.07
C GLN A 135 -5.99 12.71 -1.38
N GLN A 136 -6.61 11.81 -2.15
CA GLN A 136 -7.15 10.55 -1.63
C GLN A 136 -6.04 9.61 -1.10
N CYS A 137 -4.92 9.47 -1.82
CA CYS A 137 -3.76 8.70 -1.34
C CYS A 137 -3.12 9.32 -0.08
N GLN A 138 -3.00 10.65 0.02
CA GLN A 138 -2.46 11.29 1.23
C GLN A 138 -3.38 11.08 2.42
N THR A 139 -4.69 11.21 2.20
CA THR A 139 -5.72 10.99 3.22
C THR A 139 -5.72 9.53 3.67
N PHE A 140 -5.61 8.58 2.72
CA PHE A 140 -5.48 7.16 2.99
C PHE A 140 -4.28 6.84 3.89
N LEU A 141 -3.08 7.33 3.55
CA LEU A 141 -1.86 7.10 4.34
C LEU A 141 -1.93 7.72 5.74
N ALA A 142 -2.49 8.93 5.87
CA ALA A 142 -2.63 9.62 7.15
C ALA A 142 -3.66 8.94 8.09
N GLN A 143 -4.77 8.44 7.54
CA GLN A 143 -5.87 7.88 8.32
C GLN A 143 -5.68 6.41 8.68
N THR A 144 -5.14 5.60 7.78
CA THR A 144 -4.89 4.18 8.04
C THR A 144 -3.74 3.95 9.02
N LYS A 145 -2.96 4.99 9.35
CA LYS A 145 -1.65 4.85 10.01
C LYS A 145 -0.81 3.75 9.38
N PHE A 146 -0.96 3.52 8.08
CA PHE A 146 -0.13 2.58 7.34
C PHE A 146 1.25 3.25 7.23
N GLY A 147 2.01 3.14 8.31
CA GLY A 147 3.37 3.60 8.42
C GLY A 147 4.21 2.64 7.61
N LEU A 148 4.06 2.65 6.28
CA LEU A 148 4.85 1.83 5.37
C LEU A 148 6.33 2.01 5.68
N GLN A 149 6.77 3.21 6.04
CA GLN A 149 8.13 3.45 6.53
C GLN A 149 8.34 2.88 7.94
N GLU A 150 7.50 3.20 8.92
CA GLU A 150 7.70 2.75 10.30
C GLU A 150 7.68 1.23 10.47
N ASP A 151 6.70 0.54 9.90
CA ASP A 151 6.52 -0.91 10.06
C ASP A 151 7.51 -1.70 9.22
N PHE A 152 7.84 -1.23 8.01
CA PHE A 152 8.91 -1.81 7.18
C PHE A 152 10.25 -1.68 7.89
N PHE A 153 10.63 -0.48 8.32
CA PHE A 153 11.92 -0.26 8.97
C PHE A 153 11.98 -0.88 10.37
N LYS A 154 10.87 -0.98 11.13
CA LYS A 154 10.81 -1.76 12.39
C LYS A 154 11.06 -3.25 12.15
N ARG A 155 10.41 -3.86 11.15
CA ARG A 155 10.59 -5.29 10.81
C ARG A 155 12.01 -5.58 10.31
N ILE A 156 12.54 -4.71 9.47
CA ILE A 156 13.91 -4.81 8.95
C ILE A 156 14.93 -4.64 10.08
N LYS A 157 14.71 -3.70 11.00
CA LYS A 157 15.58 -3.46 12.17
C LYS A 157 15.69 -4.69 13.06
N GLN A 158 14.59 -5.43 13.28
CA GLN A 158 14.60 -6.64 14.11
C GLN A 158 15.46 -7.78 13.52
N GLN A 159 15.71 -7.76 12.20
CA GLN A 159 16.52 -8.78 11.52
C GLN A 159 18.03 -8.48 11.51
N ASN A 160 18.49 -7.34 12.05
CA ASN A 160 19.92 -6.97 12.22
C ASN A 160 20.81 -7.03 10.96
N LYS A 161 20.24 -7.07 9.75
CA LYS A 161 20.99 -7.18 8.48
C LYS A 161 20.72 -6.01 7.53
N ALA A 162 20.43 -4.85 8.09
CA ALA A 162 20.06 -3.66 7.33
C ALA A 162 21.04 -2.51 7.56
N LEU A 163 21.54 -1.93 6.47
CA LEU A 163 22.49 -0.82 6.53
C LEU A 163 22.06 0.31 5.61
N ILE A 164 22.03 1.52 6.16
CA ILE A 164 21.85 2.75 5.40
C ILE A 164 23.23 3.37 5.14
N ILE A 165 23.50 3.75 3.90
CA ILE A 165 24.71 4.45 3.49
C ILE A 165 24.29 5.78 2.89
N GLU A 166 24.53 6.86 3.63
CA GLU A 166 24.08 8.20 3.29
C GLU A 166 25.23 9.20 3.30
N GLN A 167 25.10 10.28 2.54
CA GLN A 167 26.03 11.40 2.65
C GLN A 167 25.63 12.28 3.83
N ALA A 168 26.61 12.77 4.58
CA ALA A 168 26.46 13.58 5.81
C ALA A 168 25.72 14.93 5.65
N VAL A 169 25.07 15.16 4.49
CA VAL A 169 24.39 16.39 4.13
C VAL A 169 22.95 16.44 4.70
N ASN A 170 22.32 15.30 4.99
CA ASN A 170 20.96 15.22 5.53
C ASN A 170 20.84 14.08 6.58
N ALA A 171 21.51 14.25 7.73
CA ALA A 171 21.42 13.29 8.83
C ALA A 171 20.06 13.39 9.57
N ALA A 172 19.02 12.77 9.00
CA ALA A 172 17.81 12.48 9.76
C ALA A 172 18.08 11.26 10.65
N LYS A 173 17.83 11.35 11.96
CA LYS A 173 18.01 10.23 12.90
C LYS A 173 17.07 9.08 12.54
N THR A 174 17.55 8.10 11.79
CA THR A 174 16.83 6.85 11.54
C THR A 174 17.12 5.85 12.66
N SER A 175 16.22 4.89 12.84
CA SER A 175 16.35 3.84 13.85
C SER A 175 17.30 2.70 13.43
N LEU A 176 17.88 2.77 12.23
CA LEU A 176 18.70 1.75 11.58
C LEU A 176 20.20 2.07 11.66
N SER A 177 21.04 1.03 11.53
CA SER A 177 22.49 1.20 11.37
C SER A 177 22.78 2.03 10.12
N THR A 178 23.46 3.14 10.33
CA THR A 178 23.74 4.14 9.28
C THR A 178 25.23 4.41 9.21
N VAL A 179 25.78 4.47 8.00
CA VAL A 179 27.17 4.81 7.71
C VAL A 179 27.20 6.08 6.87
N GLU A 180 27.78 7.12 7.43
CA GLU A 180 27.98 8.39 6.74
C GLU A 180 29.21 8.32 5.82
N VAL A 181 29.05 8.80 4.59
CA VAL A 181 30.13 8.83 3.58
C VAL A 181 30.28 10.22 2.98
N GLY A 182 31.51 10.57 2.58
CA GLY A 182 31.83 11.90 2.03
C GLY A 182 31.68 12.03 0.51
N SER A 183 31.40 10.94 -0.22
CA SER A 183 31.25 10.99 -1.68
C SER A 183 30.50 9.78 -2.25
N ASN A 184 29.93 9.94 -3.46
CA ASN A 184 29.30 8.84 -4.21
C ASN A 184 30.23 7.64 -4.42
N ARG A 185 31.54 7.89 -4.59
CA ARG A 185 32.53 6.82 -4.76
C ARG A 185 32.72 6.00 -3.48
N GLN A 186 32.79 6.67 -2.34
CA GLN A 186 32.85 6.00 -1.04
C GLN A 186 31.56 5.24 -0.78
N ALA A 187 30.41 5.85 -1.06
CA ALA A 187 29.09 5.22 -0.95
C ALA A 187 29.01 3.89 -1.71
N PHE A 188 29.43 3.89 -2.98
CA PHE A 188 29.51 2.67 -3.80
C PHE A 188 30.45 1.62 -3.20
N LYS A 189 31.65 2.01 -2.76
CA LYS A 189 32.65 1.07 -2.23
C LYS A 189 32.15 0.41 -0.93
N THR A 190 31.63 1.21 -0.02
CA THR A 190 31.05 0.73 1.24
C THR A 190 29.87 -0.20 0.98
N CYS A 191 28.97 0.16 0.04
CA CYS A 191 27.84 -0.70 -0.31
C CYS A 191 28.32 -2.05 -0.86
N HIS A 192 29.29 -2.03 -1.78
CA HIS A 192 29.85 -3.23 -2.40
C HIS A 192 30.48 -4.18 -1.39
N GLU A 193 31.22 -3.66 -0.41
CA GLU A 193 31.83 -4.45 0.68
C GLU A 193 30.79 -5.08 1.62
N GLN A 194 29.60 -4.47 1.74
CA GLN A 194 28.55 -4.90 2.66
C GLN A 194 27.47 -5.79 2.01
N LEU A 195 27.57 -6.04 0.70
CA LEU A 195 26.62 -6.89 -0.05
C LEU A 195 26.52 -8.32 0.47
N ALA A 196 27.61 -8.88 0.98
CA ALA A 196 27.64 -10.26 1.47
C ALA A 196 27.11 -10.41 2.91
N THR A 197 27.13 -9.32 3.69
CA THR A 197 26.84 -9.33 5.12
C THR A 197 25.43 -8.85 5.44
N HIS A 198 24.81 -8.08 4.55
CA HIS A 198 23.51 -7.46 4.74
C HIS A 198 22.47 -7.98 3.75
N GLU A 199 21.23 -8.17 4.23
CA GLU A 199 20.08 -8.56 3.42
C GLU A 199 19.35 -7.34 2.85
N PHE A 200 19.50 -6.18 3.49
CA PHE A 200 18.94 -4.92 3.04
C PHE A 200 19.99 -3.81 3.05
N LEU A 201 20.20 -3.16 1.91
CA LEU A 201 21.10 -2.01 1.78
C LEU A 201 20.34 -0.84 1.17
N TRP A 202 20.39 0.31 1.84
CA TRP A 202 19.87 1.57 1.32
C TRP A 202 21.05 2.49 0.98
N LEU A 203 21.21 2.83 -0.30
CA LEU A 203 22.32 3.64 -0.78
C LEU A 203 21.82 4.94 -1.39
N GLN A 204 22.30 6.07 -0.90
CA GLN A 204 21.98 7.38 -1.46
C GLN A 204 23.15 7.95 -2.29
N PHE A 205 22.86 8.35 -3.52
CA PHE A 205 23.76 9.15 -4.34
C PHE A 205 23.27 10.60 -4.41
N TYR A 206 24.21 11.54 -4.40
CA TYR A 206 23.92 12.96 -4.54
C TYR A 206 24.43 13.49 -5.88
N VAL A 207 23.61 14.28 -6.56
CA VAL A 207 23.97 15.00 -7.79
C VAL A 207 23.83 16.49 -7.48
N SER A 208 24.92 17.24 -7.61
CA SER A 208 24.90 18.68 -7.38
C SER A 208 24.38 19.39 -8.64
N PRO A 209 23.44 20.34 -8.50
CA PRO A 209 22.86 21.07 -9.63
C PRO A 209 23.83 22.07 -10.31
N LEU A 210 25.06 22.20 -9.79
CA LEU A 210 26.06 23.16 -10.29
C LEU A 210 27.06 22.56 -11.30
N ASN A 211 27.06 21.23 -11.45
CA ASN A 211 27.95 20.52 -12.36
C ASN A 211 27.16 19.93 -13.52
N ASP A 212 27.74 19.91 -14.72
CA ASP A 212 27.22 19.28 -15.93
C ASP A 212 26.52 17.94 -15.62
N ASP A 213 25.19 17.99 -15.48
CA ASP A 213 24.36 16.96 -14.82
C ASP A 213 24.53 15.58 -15.48
N ASP A 214 24.76 15.59 -16.79
CA ASP A 214 24.91 14.40 -17.62
C ASP A 214 26.14 13.56 -17.21
N GLN A 215 27.28 14.17 -16.86
CA GLN A 215 28.49 13.41 -16.50
C GLN A 215 28.35 12.72 -15.13
N SER A 216 27.66 13.37 -14.19
CA SER A 216 27.44 12.83 -12.84
C SER A 216 26.46 11.66 -12.88
N LEU A 217 25.39 11.78 -13.66
CA LEU A 217 24.42 10.71 -13.88
C LEU A 217 25.03 9.50 -14.58
N ILE A 218 25.90 9.70 -15.58
CA ILE A 218 26.64 8.61 -16.24
C ILE A 218 27.51 7.85 -15.23
N LYS A 219 28.19 8.55 -14.30
CA LYS A 219 29.01 7.91 -13.27
C LYS A 219 28.16 7.10 -12.28
N ILE A 220 27.04 7.65 -11.83
CA ILE A 220 26.10 6.94 -10.94
C ILE A 220 25.53 5.70 -11.63
N THR A 221 25.13 5.83 -12.89
CA THR A 221 24.64 4.71 -13.70
C THR A 221 25.69 3.60 -13.77
N LYS A 222 26.97 3.93 -13.96
CA LYS A 222 28.08 2.95 -13.92
C LYS A 222 28.21 2.27 -12.55
N TYR A 223 28.02 2.97 -11.44
CA TYR A 223 28.03 2.36 -10.10
C TYR A 223 26.87 1.39 -9.94
N ILE A 224 25.66 1.77 -10.35
CA ILE A 224 24.48 0.89 -10.29
C ILE A 224 24.69 -0.37 -11.15
N LYS A 225 25.22 -0.27 -12.38
CA LYS A 225 25.54 -1.45 -13.22
C LYS A 225 26.51 -2.41 -12.50
N LYS A 226 27.51 -1.86 -11.82
CA LYS A 226 28.50 -2.66 -11.10
C LYS A 226 27.89 -3.34 -9.88
N LEU A 227 27.07 -2.62 -9.10
CA LEU A 227 26.35 -3.21 -7.95
C LEU A 227 25.43 -4.34 -8.41
N TYR A 228 24.61 -4.11 -9.44
CA TYR A 228 23.69 -5.12 -9.95
C TYR A 228 24.39 -6.41 -10.38
N LYS A 229 25.56 -6.31 -11.02
CA LYS A 229 26.38 -7.48 -11.39
C LYS A 229 26.94 -8.25 -10.19
N SER A 230 27.07 -7.60 -9.04
CA SER A 230 27.55 -8.21 -7.79
C SER A 230 26.41 -8.65 -6.87
N LEU A 231 25.15 -8.40 -7.23
CA LEU A 231 23.99 -8.91 -6.50
C LEU A 231 23.82 -10.41 -6.71
N ARG A 232 23.19 -11.07 -5.74
CA ARG A 232 22.75 -12.47 -5.85
C ARG A 232 21.55 -12.59 -6.79
N GLU A 233 21.35 -13.73 -7.44
CA GLU A 233 20.27 -13.93 -8.43
C GLU A 233 18.85 -13.78 -7.85
N ASP A 234 18.67 -13.82 -6.54
CA ASP A 234 17.40 -13.60 -5.82
C ASP A 234 17.23 -12.16 -5.31
N SER A 235 18.09 -11.23 -5.73
CA SER A 235 18.09 -9.85 -5.22
C SER A 235 17.11 -8.96 -5.98
N ILE A 236 16.49 -8.01 -5.25
CA ILE A 236 15.68 -6.95 -5.84
C ILE A 236 16.45 -5.63 -5.73
N LEU A 237 16.61 -4.94 -6.87
CA LEU A 237 17.16 -3.59 -6.94
C LEU A 237 16.03 -2.59 -7.17
N ILE A 238 15.92 -1.61 -6.27
CA ILE A 238 14.98 -0.49 -6.40
C ILE A 238 15.81 0.78 -6.54
N GLY A 239 15.64 1.50 -7.65
CA GLY A 239 16.23 2.82 -7.85
C GLY A 239 15.17 3.90 -7.70
N ILE A 240 15.42 4.88 -6.84
CA ILE A 240 14.55 6.05 -6.65
C ILE A 240 15.36 7.30 -7.01
N LEU A 241 14.85 8.08 -7.95
CA LEU A 241 15.40 9.34 -8.42
C LEU A 241 14.48 10.44 -7.91
N SER A 242 14.83 11.06 -6.79
CA SER A 242 14.10 12.22 -6.25
C SER A 242 14.45 13.47 -7.07
N GLY A 243 13.55 13.91 -7.95
CA GLY A 243 13.71 15.18 -8.68
C GLY A 243 13.49 16.39 -7.78
N HIS A 244 14.01 17.55 -8.19
CA HIS A 244 13.99 18.79 -7.40
C HIS A 244 12.59 19.44 -7.31
N ASP A 245 11.70 19.20 -8.29
CA ASP A 245 10.41 19.91 -8.41
C ASP A 245 9.20 18.96 -8.43
N SER A 246 9.02 18.15 -7.39
CA SER A 246 7.79 17.35 -7.14
C SER A 246 7.60 16.09 -8.01
N PHE A 247 8.57 15.76 -8.86
CA PHE A 247 8.54 14.57 -9.71
C PHE A 247 9.77 13.70 -9.49
N GLY A 248 9.58 12.58 -8.78
CA GLY A 248 10.54 11.50 -8.72
C GLY A 248 10.28 10.46 -9.82
N ARG A 249 11.33 9.75 -10.22
CA ARG A 249 11.25 8.55 -11.08
C ARG A 249 11.73 7.36 -10.28
N CYS A 250 11.15 6.19 -10.47
CA CYS A 250 11.70 4.97 -9.87
C CYS A 250 11.77 3.83 -10.88
N PHE A 251 12.58 2.83 -10.58
CA PHE A 251 12.56 1.56 -11.27
C PHE A 251 12.74 0.44 -10.26
N VAL A 252 12.19 -0.72 -10.59
CA VAL A 252 12.35 -1.95 -9.82
C VAL A 252 12.84 -3.02 -10.79
N LYS A 253 13.96 -3.66 -10.46
CA LYS A 253 14.52 -4.76 -11.24
C LYS A 253 14.85 -5.91 -10.30
N ILE A 254 14.27 -7.07 -10.58
CA ILE A 254 14.69 -8.33 -9.98
C ILE A 254 15.95 -8.78 -10.71
N LYS A 255 16.95 -9.26 -9.98
CA LYS A 255 18.15 -9.82 -10.60
C LYS A 255 17.75 -11.06 -11.41
N ASP A 256 18.09 -11.04 -12.68
CA ASP A 256 17.92 -12.15 -13.61
C ASP A 256 19.20 -12.29 -14.45
N ASP A 257 19.32 -13.36 -15.23
CA ASP A 257 20.46 -13.63 -16.13
C ASP A 257 20.65 -12.56 -17.21
N GLU A 258 19.69 -11.64 -17.37
CA GLU A 258 19.76 -10.55 -18.34
C GLU A 258 20.65 -9.38 -17.87
N LYS A 259 21.21 -8.65 -18.83
CA LYS A 259 21.98 -7.44 -18.55
C LYS A 259 21.04 -6.35 -18.07
N LEU A 260 21.48 -5.58 -17.07
CA LEU A 260 20.83 -4.33 -16.69
C LEU A 260 20.91 -3.31 -17.86
N THR A 261 19.88 -3.27 -18.71
CA THR A 261 19.81 -2.45 -19.93
C THR A 261 19.29 -1.05 -19.61
N PRO A 262 20.07 0.02 -19.85
CA PRO A 262 19.60 1.38 -19.63
C PRO A 262 18.45 1.70 -20.58
N LEU A 263 17.49 2.50 -20.13
CA LEU A 263 16.42 3.00 -20.97
C LEU A 263 16.98 4.12 -21.84
N VAL A 264 16.85 4.01 -23.16
CA VAL A 264 17.30 5.05 -24.10
C VAL A 264 16.09 5.85 -24.55
N ILE A 265 16.06 7.14 -24.23
CA ILE A 265 15.05 8.10 -24.71
C ILE A 265 15.82 9.20 -25.45
N ASP A 266 15.46 9.47 -26.71
CA ASP A 266 16.08 10.50 -27.56
C ASP A 266 17.62 10.42 -27.63
N GLY A 267 18.17 9.21 -27.64
CA GLY A 267 19.62 8.97 -27.67
C GLY A 267 20.35 9.22 -26.35
N LYS A 268 19.63 9.59 -25.28
CA LYS A 268 20.17 9.71 -23.93
C LYS A 268 19.91 8.43 -23.14
N GLU A 269 20.97 7.89 -22.53
CA GLU A 269 20.86 6.75 -21.60
C GLU A 269 20.35 7.23 -20.24
N TYR A 270 19.15 6.79 -19.87
CA TYR A 270 18.59 6.92 -18.54
C TYR A 270 18.82 5.64 -17.74
N PRO A 271 18.92 5.73 -16.40
CA PRO A 271 19.00 4.55 -15.57
C PRO A 271 17.66 3.79 -15.57
N TYR A 272 17.55 2.84 -16.51
CA TYR A 272 16.70 1.64 -16.54
C TYR A 272 15.19 1.84 -16.65
N ASP A 273 14.46 0.73 -16.90
CA ASP A 273 13.02 0.68 -17.16
C ASP A 273 12.21 1.53 -16.19
N LEU A 274 11.81 2.71 -16.67
CA LEU A 274 11.06 3.69 -15.91
C LEU A 274 9.61 3.21 -15.80
N LYS A 275 9.24 2.69 -14.64
CA LYS A 275 7.85 2.83 -14.19
C LYS A 275 7.74 4.18 -13.51
N LEU A 276 6.90 5.07 -14.04
CA LEU A 276 6.51 6.30 -13.34
C LEU A 276 5.88 5.90 -12.00
N VAL A 277 6.67 5.92 -10.93
CA VAL A 277 6.16 5.84 -9.56
C VAL A 277 6.52 7.17 -8.92
N LYS A 278 5.47 7.94 -8.64
CA LYS A 278 5.59 9.21 -7.94
C LYS A 278 5.92 8.91 -6.47
N THR A 279 7.20 9.00 -6.12
CA THR A 279 7.62 9.01 -4.72
C THR A 279 7.46 10.43 -4.17
N LYS A 280 6.63 10.57 -3.13
CA LYS A 280 6.54 11.77 -2.28
C LYS A 280 7.87 12.05 -1.59
#